data_AF-A0A5C8DYA2-F1
#
_entry.id   AF-A0A5C8DYA2-F1
#
_cell.length_a   1.000
_cell.length_b   1.000
_cell.length_c   1.000
_cell.angle_alpha   90.00
_cell.angle_beta   90.00
_cell.angle_gamma   90.00
#
_symmetry.space_group_name_H-M   'P 1'
#
loop_
_entity.id
_entity.type
_entity.pdbx_description
1 polymer ?
#
loop_
_entity_poly.entity_id
_entity_poly.type
_entity_poly.pdbx_seq_one_letter_code
_entity_poly.pdbx_strand_id
1 'polypeptide(L)'
;MKNIILIAIIILTFFISCRKSTLKITKPDASFFLGKMKAGNYTNGNDSFEVSNDGKNITIGSGNNTNNYTFESDIMGIGGIYQDTNSSNYIGVFPIGGSMHTVTMGKKEKEALTKIIEVVGEADSLKVIEGLSKVNGGKLDADSITQNLDDKKKEEVKKIIESSGLSGKDFGKYEKYEKT
;
A
#
# COMPACT_ATOMS: atom_id res chain seq x y z
N MET A 1 -1.57 62.89 1.92
CA MET A 1 -2.71 61.96 1.71
C MET A 1 -2.51 61.00 0.53
N LYS A 2 -1.99 61.44 -0.64
CA LYS A 2 -1.73 60.55 -1.80
C LYS A 2 -0.74 59.39 -1.54
N ASN A 3 0.31 59.61 -0.72
CA ASN A 3 1.33 58.57 -0.48
C ASN A 3 0.93 57.50 0.56
N ILE A 4 -0.06 57.78 1.41
CA ILE A 4 -0.56 56.84 2.43
C ILE A 4 -1.48 55.78 1.79
N ILE A 5 -2.27 56.19 0.78
CA ILE A 5 -3.16 55.29 0.04
C ILE A 5 -2.35 54.26 -0.77
N LEU A 6 -1.18 54.63 -1.31
CA LEU A 6 -0.35 53.73 -2.11
C LEU A 6 0.29 52.61 -1.26
N ILE A 7 0.70 52.91 -0.03
CA ILE A 7 1.31 51.94 0.89
C ILE A 7 0.29 50.90 1.38
N ALA A 8 -0.97 51.32 1.60
CA ALA A 8 -2.04 50.42 2.01
C ALA A 8 -2.40 49.36 0.94
N ILE A 9 -2.29 49.70 -0.35
CA ILE A 9 -2.59 48.80 -1.47
C ILE A 9 -1.52 47.70 -1.61
N ILE A 10 -0.24 48.04 -1.39
CA ILE A 10 0.89 47.09 -1.49
C ILE A 10 0.85 46.05 -0.35
N ILE A 11 0.41 46.44 0.84
CA ILE A 11 0.30 45.53 1.98
C ILE A 11 -0.88 44.54 1.78
N LEU A 12 -1.97 44.99 1.15
CA LEU A 12 -3.16 44.15 0.91
C LEU A 12 -2.91 43.03 -0.12
N THR A 13 -2.03 43.25 -1.10
CA THR A 13 -1.70 42.22 -2.13
C THR A 13 -0.79 41.12 -1.61
N PHE A 14 0.00 41.36 -0.55
CA PHE A 14 0.82 40.33 0.09
C PHE A 14 0.01 39.28 0.85
N PHE A 15 -1.14 39.66 1.44
CA PHE A 15 -1.99 38.71 2.18
C PHE A 15 -2.80 37.77 1.27
N ILE A 16 -3.02 38.12 0.00
CA ILE A 16 -3.72 37.25 -0.96
C ILE A 16 -2.77 36.21 -1.57
N SER A 17 -1.47 36.50 -1.66
CA SER A 17 -0.47 35.59 -2.27
C SER A 17 -0.05 34.43 -1.37
N CYS A 18 -0.44 34.41 -0.10
CA CYS A 18 -0.22 33.28 0.80
C CYS A 18 -1.50 32.43 0.96
N ARG A 19 -2.22 32.19 -0.15
CA ARG A 19 -3.09 31.00 -0.19
C ARG A 19 -2.16 29.80 -0.15
N LYS A 20 -2.00 29.20 1.04
CA LYS A 20 -1.54 27.82 1.17
C LYS A 20 -2.32 27.01 0.15
N SER A 21 -1.70 26.69 -0.97
CA SER A 21 -2.22 25.68 -1.88
C SER A 21 -2.29 24.41 -1.05
N THR A 22 -3.47 24.09 -0.55
CA THR A 22 -3.82 22.74 -0.12
C THR A 22 -3.82 21.89 -1.39
N LEU A 23 -2.61 21.58 -1.88
CA LEU A 23 -2.38 20.55 -2.88
C LEU A 23 -3.06 19.30 -2.31
N LYS A 24 -4.25 19.00 -2.82
CA LYS A 24 -4.83 17.66 -2.66
C LYS A 24 -3.83 16.74 -3.33
N ILE A 25 -3.11 15.96 -2.53
CA ILE A 25 -2.40 14.79 -3.02
C ILE A 25 -3.50 13.89 -3.57
N THR A 26 -3.74 13.97 -4.88
CA THR A 26 -4.62 13.04 -5.57
C THR A 26 -3.90 11.70 -5.56
N LYS A 27 -4.51 10.71 -4.89
CA LYS A 27 -4.03 9.32 -4.98
C LYS A 27 -3.97 8.95 -6.47
N PRO A 28 -2.91 8.26 -6.93
CA PRO A 28 -2.88 7.74 -8.28
C PRO A 28 -4.11 6.88 -8.54
N ASP A 29 -4.68 6.99 -9.73
CA ASP A 29 -5.82 6.15 -10.13
C ASP A 29 -5.41 4.67 -10.18
N ALA A 30 -6.37 3.75 -10.05
CA ALA A 30 -6.13 2.31 -10.12
C ALA A 30 -5.39 1.91 -11.40
N SER A 31 -5.64 2.61 -12.51
CA SER A 31 -4.93 2.42 -13.79
C SER A 31 -3.42 2.60 -13.67
N PHE A 32 -2.94 3.51 -12.80
CA PHE A 32 -1.51 3.71 -12.56
C PHE A 32 -0.87 2.49 -11.90
N PHE A 33 -1.53 1.91 -10.89
CA PHE A 33 -1.05 0.67 -10.27
C PHE A 33 -1.10 -0.50 -11.25
N LEU A 34 -2.22 -0.70 -11.94
CA LEU A 34 -2.38 -1.81 -12.88
C LEU A 34 -1.36 -1.74 -14.02
N GLY A 35 -0.94 -0.54 -14.44
CA GLY A 35 0.16 -0.37 -15.39
C GLY A 35 1.53 -0.86 -14.88
N LYS A 36 1.73 -0.99 -13.57
CA LYS A 36 2.95 -1.57 -12.95
C LYS A 36 2.89 -3.10 -12.86
N MET A 37 1.71 -3.70 -12.96
CA MET A 37 1.53 -5.15 -12.97
C MET A 37 1.99 -5.70 -14.33
N LYS A 38 3.27 -6.07 -14.43
CA LYS A 38 3.81 -6.69 -15.64
C LYS A 38 3.18 -8.08 -15.82
N ALA A 39 2.36 -8.23 -16.85
CA ALA A 39 1.70 -9.48 -17.21
C ALA A 39 2.68 -10.65 -17.37
N GLY A 40 2.16 -11.87 -17.20
CA GLY A 40 2.88 -13.13 -17.38
C GLY A 40 3.24 -13.83 -16.07
N ASN A 41 4.18 -14.77 -16.17
CA ASN A 41 4.43 -15.75 -15.11
C ASN A 41 5.56 -15.36 -14.18
N TYR A 42 5.39 -15.71 -12.91
CA TYR A 42 6.36 -15.59 -11.84
C TYR A 42 6.33 -16.88 -11.01
N THR A 43 7.41 -17.16 -10.28
CA THR A 43 7.56 -18.43 -9.52
C THR A 43 8.20 -18.22 -8.15
N ASN A 44 7.79 -19.06 -7.20
CA ASN A 44 8.41 -19.21 -5.89
C ASN A 44 8.56 -20.70 -5.60
N GLY A 45 9.71 -21.28 -5.96
CA GLY A 45 9.91 -22.73 -5.91
C GLY A 45 8.94 -23.45 -6.85
N ASN A 46 8.03 -24.24 -6.28
CA ASN A 46 7.01 -24.97 -7.04
C ASN A 46 5.71 -24.18 -7.24
N ASP A 47 5.55 -23.05 -6.54
CA ASP A 47 4.35 -22.22 -6.63
C ASP A 47 4.48 -21.25 -7.82
N SER A 48 3.43 -21.10 -8.60
CA SER A 48 3.30 -20.12 -9.67
C SER A 48 2.48 -18.91 -9.22
N PHE A 49 2.79 -17.76 -9.82
CA PHE A 49 2.03 -16.52 -9.74
C PHE A 49 1.88 -15.98 -11.16
N GLU A 50 0.67 -16.01 -11.68
CA GLU A 50 0.34 -15.53 -13.03
C GLU A 50 -0.41 -14.21 -12.94
N VAL A 51 -0.06 -13.26 -13.82
CA VAL A 51 -0.70 -11.96 -13.93
C VAL A 51 -1.34 -11.83 -15.31
N SER A 52 -2.63 -11.52 -15.36
CA SER A 52 -3.35 -11.25 -16.61
C SER A 52 -2.78 -10.05 -17.36
N ASN A 53 -3.08 -9.94 -18.66
CA ASN A 53 -2.59 -8.84 -19.51
C ASN A 53 -2.95 -7.45 -18.99
N ASP A 54 -4.08 -7.30 -18.30
CA ASP A 54 -4.54 -6.04 -17.72
C ASP A 54 -4.21 -5.91 -16.22
N GLY A 55 -3.52 -6.90 -15.65
CA GLY A 55 -3.17 -6.96 -14.23
C GLY A 55 -4.36 -7.15 -13.28
N LYS A 56 -5.59 -7.24 -13.78
CA LYS A 56 -6.80 -7.30 -12.93
C LYS A 56 -7.05 -8.67 -12.32
N ASN A 57 -6.51 -9.72 -12.92
CA ASN A 57 -6.65 -11.07 -12.39
C ASN A 57 -5.27 -11.66 -12.14
N ILE A 58 -5.14 -12.35 -11.02
CA ILE A 58 -3.95 -13.11 -10.68
C ILE A 58 -4.35 -14.52 -10.28
N THR A 59 -3.49 -15.48 -10.59
CA THR A 59 -3.65 -16.87 -10.20
C THR A 59 -2.40 -17.31 -9.44
N ILE A 60 -2.59 -17.92 -8.27
CA ILE A 60 -1.49 -18.33 -7.40
C ILE A 60 -1.69 -19.77 -6.97
N GLY A 61 -0.65 -20.60 -7.06
CA GLY A 61 -0.66 -21.95 -6.49
C GLY A 61 0.24 -22.93 -7.24
N SER A 62 0.01 -24.22 -7.02
CA SER A 62 0.83 -25.28 -7.61
C SER A 62 -0.04 -26.39 -8.19
N GLY A 63 0.15 -26.70 -9.47
CA GLY A 63 -0.59 -27.74 -10.19
C GLY A 63 -2.09 -27.49 -10.19
N ASN A 64 -2.88 -28.42 -9.67
CA ASN A 64 -4.34 -28.30 -9.57
C ASN A 64 -4.81 -27.47 -8.36
N ASN A 65 -3.91 -27.07 -7.47
CA ASN A 65 -4.23 -26.29 -6.26
C ASN A 65 -3.92 -24.82 -6.50
N THR A 66 -4.80 -24.14 -7.24
CA THR A 66 -4.66 -22.72 -7.58
C THR A 66 -5.83 -21.90 -7.03
N ASN A 67 -5.52 -20.72 -6.52
CA ASN A 67 -6.50 -19.71 -6.15
C ASN A 67 -6.50 -18.58 -7.18
N ASN A 68 -7.69 -18.09 -7.51
CA ASN A 68 -7.89 -16.98 -8.44
C ASN A 68 -8.30 -15.75 -7.66
N TYR A 69 -7.67 -14.63 -7.93
CA TYR A 69 -7.98 -13.37 -7.29
C TYR A 69 -8.26 -12.28 -8.32
N THR A 70 -9.19 -11.39 -8.00
CA THR A 70 -9.57 -10.25 -8.83
C THR A 70 -9.25 -8.95 -8.10
N PHE A 71 -8.70 -8.01 -8.84
CA PHE A 71 -8.34 -6.68 -8.36
C PHE A 71 -9.56 -5.97 -7.79
N GLU A 72 -9.43 -5.49 -6.56
CA GLU A 72 -10.46 -4.74 -5.86
C GLU A 72 -10.11 -3.26 -5.76
N SER A 73 -8.89 -2.95 -5.33
CA SER A 73 -8.47 -1.57 -5.10
C SER A 73 -6.95 -1.40 -5.16
N ASP A 74 -6.50 -0.19 -5.51
CA ASP A 74 -5.11 0.18 -5.36
C ASP A 74 -4.80 0.57 -3.91
N ILE A 75 -3.52 0.48 -3.57
CA ILE A 75 -2.98 1.03 -2.34
C ILE A 75 -1.96 2.08 -2.74
N MET A 76 -2.39 3.35 -2.82
CA MET A 76 -1.53 4.50 -3.13
C MET A 76 -0.65 4.32 -4.38
N GLY A 77 -1.09 3.54 -5.37
CA GLY A 77 -0.30 3.24 -6.57
C GLY A 77 0.97 2.39 -6.37
N ILE A 78 1.26 1.90 -5.16
CA ILE A 78 2.45 1.06 -4.86
C ILE A 78 2.11 -0.44 -4.82
N GLY A 79 0.83 -0.75 -4.66
CA GLY A 79 0.34 -2.10 -4.46
C GLY A 79 -1.14 -2.18 -4.81
N GLY A 80 -1.67 -3.41 -4.83
CA GLY A 80 -3.06 -3.69 -5.09
C GLY A 80 -3.61 -4.71 -4.12
N ILE A 81 -4.87 -4.54 -3.75
CA ILE A 81 -5.66 -5.52 -3.03
C ILE A 81 -6.43 -6.34 -4.06
N TYR A 82 -6.30 -7.65 -3.97
CA TYR A 82 -7.05 -8.61 -4.78
C TYR A 82 -7.89 -9.48 -3.86
N GLN A 83 -9.16 -9.66 -4.20
CA GLN A 83 -10.08 -10.52 -3.47
C GLN A 83 -10.07 -11.93 -4.06
N ASP A 84 -10.03 -12.95 -3.21
CA ASP A 84 -10.19 -14.34 -3.61
C ASP A 84 -11.59 -14.55 -4.19
N THR A 85 -11.66 -15.16 -5.38
CA THR A 85 -12.92 -15.41 -6.07
C THR A 85 -13.84 -16.37 -5.28
N ASN A 86 -13.25 -17.23 -4.44
CA ASN A 86 -13.96 -18.29 -3.73
C ASN A 86 -14.09 -18.04 -2.23
N SER A 87 -13.58 -16.92 -1.70
CA SER A 87 -13.64 -16.62 -0.27
C SER A 87 -13.72 -15.12 0.03
N SER A 88 -13.84 -14.77 1.31
CA SER A 88 -13.76 -13.39 1.77
C SER A 88 -12.33 -12.96 2.13
N ASN A 89 -11.34 -13.76 1.74
CA ASN A 89 -9.93 -13.45 1.95
C ASN A 89 -9.41 -12.55 0.83
N TYR A 90 -8.32 -11.86 1.14
CA TYR A 90 -7.64 -10.97 0.22
C TYR A 90 -6.16 -11.31 0.16
N ILE A 91 -5.53 -10.81 -0.89
CA ILE A 91 -4.09 -10.80 -1.03
C ILE A 91 -3.64 -9.41 -1.46
N GLY A 92 -2.58 -8.93 -0.81
CA GLY A 92 -1.93 -7.67 -1.13
C GLY A 92 -0.78 -8.00 -2.04
N VAL A 93 -0.70 -7.30 -3.18
CA VAL A 93 0.34 -7.52 -4.19
C VAL A 93 1.13 -6.25 -4.38
N PHE A 94 2.45 -6.37 -4.25
CA PHE A 94 3.40 -5.26 -4.30
C PHE A 94 4.47 -5.58 -5.34
N PRO A 95 4.42 -5.00 -6.54
CA PRO A 95 5.49 -5.11 -7.53
C PRO A 95 6.71 -4.32 -7.04
N ILE A 96 7.78 -5.02 -6.66
CA ILE A 96 9.02 -4.41 -6.18
C ILE A 96 10.15 -4.86 -7.10
N GLY A 97 10.64 -3.91 -7.91
CA GLY A 97 11.63 -4.20 -8.94
C GLY A 97 11.08 -5.13 -10.03
N GLY A 98 11.68 -6.32 -10.16
CA GLY A 98 11.26 -7.35 -11.11
C GLY A 98 10.38 -8.46 -10.52
N SER A 99 10.10 -8.40 -9.23
CA SER A 99 9.45 -9.48 -8.46
C SER A 99 8.07 -9.04 -7.96
N MET A 100 7.22 -10.03 -7.70
CA MET A 100 5.89 -9.82 -7.11
C MET A 100 5.91 -10.27 -5.66
N HIS A 101 5.65 -9.34 -4.75
CA HIS A 101 5.58 -9.64 -3.32
C HIS A 101 4.13 -9.71 -2.88
N THR A 102 3.77 -10.76 -2.17
CA THR A 102 2.39 -10.98 -1.76
C THR A 102 2.26 -11.13 -0.24
N VAL A 103 1.10 -10.75 0.29
CA VAL A 103 0.71 -11.03 1.67
C VAL A 103 -0.76 -11.42 1.73
N THR A 104 -1.07 -12.62 2.24
CA THR A 104 -2.46 -13.04 2.43
C THR A 104 -3.06 -12.40 3.67
N MET A 105 -4.34 -12.06 3.62
CA MET A 105 -4.98 -11.27 4.66
C MET A 105 -6.49 -11.48 4.74
N GLY A 106 -7.05 -11.32 5.93
CA GLY A 106 -8.49 -11.19 6.12
C GLY A 106 -8.94 -9.74 5.91
N LYS A 107 -10.23 -9.49 6.15
CA LYS A 107 -10.84 -8.16 5.96
C LYS A 107 -10.24 -7.10 6.89
N LYS A 108 -10.00 -7.43 8.15
CA LYS A 108 -9.48 -6.47 9.15
C LYS A 108 -8.03 -6.10 8.84
N GLU A 109 -7.24 -7.09 8.48
CA GLU A 109 -5.84 -6.98 8.12
C GLU A 109 -5.66 -6.11 6.88
N LYS A 110 -6.51 -6.31 5.86
CA LYS A 110 -6.61 -5.43 4.69
C LYS A 110 -6.87 -3.98 5.07
N GLU A 111 -7.90 -3.74 5.87
CA GLU A 111 -8.27 -2.38 6.27
C GLU A 111 -7.15 -1.70 7.08
N ALA A 112 -6.47 -2.45 7.94
CA ALA A 112 -5.33 -1.96 8.69
C ALA A 112 -4.12 -1.66 7.79
N LEU A 113 -3.77 -2.57 6.87
CA LEU A 113 -2.65 -2.38 5.95
C LEU A 113 -2.80 -1.11 5.11
N THR A 114 -4.00 -0.91 4.53
CA THR A 114 -4.31 0.27 3.73
C THR A 114 -4.16 1.55 4.56
N LYS A 115 -4.71 1.59 5.79
CA LYS A 115 -4.58 2.75 6.68
C LYS A 115 -3.14 3.01 7.10
N ILE A 116 -2.37 1.96 7.39
CA ILE A 116 -0.96 2.07 7.73
C ILE A 116 -0.20 2.69 6.56
N ILE A 117 -0.41 2.20 5.34
CA ILE A 117 0.26 2.74 4.14
C ILE A 117 -0.13 4.20 3.91
N GLU A 118 -1.39 4.57 4.13
CA GLU A 118 -1.86 5.96 4.04
C GLU A 118 -1.19 6.89 5.06
N VAL A 119 -1.00 6.44 6.30
CA VAL A 119 -0.32 7.21 7.36
C VAL A 119 1.16 7.37 7.05
N VAL A 120 1.84 6.29 6.66
CA VAL A 120 3.28 6.36 6.39
C VAL A 120 3.59 7.08 5.09
N GLY A 121 2.66 7.04 4.14
CA GLY A 121 2.78 7.62 2.81
C GLY A 121 3.63 6.76 1.86
N GLU A 122 3.56 7.11 0.58
CA GLU A 122 4.21 6.36 -0.51
C GLU A 122 5.72 6.15 -0.28
N ALA A 123 6.44 7.19 0.17
CA ALA A 123 7.89 7.14 0.35
C ALA A 123 8.36 6.12 1.40
N ASP A 124 7.57 5.88 2.45
CA ASP A 124 7.93 4.99 3.55
C ASP A 124 7.20 3.64 3.48
N SER A 125 6.25 3.50 2.55
CA SER A 125 5.43 2.30 2.39
C SER A 125 6.22 1.03 2.09
N LEU A 126 7.34 1.14 1.35
CA LEU A 126 8.22 -0.01 1.07
C LEU A 126 8.78 -0.60 2.37
N LYS A 127 9.11 0.24 3.36
CA LYS A 127 9.60 -0.21 4.67
C LYS A 127 8.54 -1.04 5.41
N VAL A 128 7.26 -0.69 5.24
CA VAL A 128 6.14 -1.46 5.80
C VAL A 128 6.09 -2.85 5.16
N ILE A 129 6.18 -2.92 3.83
CA ILE A 129 6.15 -4.20 3.09
C ILE A 129 7.38 -5.06 3.40
N GLU A 130 8.56 -4.46 3.51
CA GLU A 130 9.77 -5.16 3.95
C GLU A 130 9.66 -5.66 5.40
N GLY A 131 9.04 -4.87 6.28
CA GLY A 131 8.74 -5.25 7.66
C GLY A 131 7.92 -6.54 7.72
N LEU A 132 6.90 -6.68 6.87
CA LEU A 132 6.06 -7.89 6.78
C LEU A 132 6.85 -9.14 6.35
N SER A 133 7.96 -8.98 5.61
CA SER A 133 8.80 -10.11 5.19
C SER A 133 9.71 -10.66 6.28
N LYS A 134 10.10 -9.82 7.26
CA LYS A 134 11.09 -10.16 8.31
C LYS A 134 10.52 -11.01 9.44
N VAL A 135 9.20 -11.06 9.55
CA VAL A 135 8.47 -11.83 10.54
C VAL A 135 7.94 -13.10 9.87
N ASN A 136 8.50 -14.26 10.25
CA ASN A 136 8.06 -15.59 9.80
C ASN A 136 6.53 -15.77 9.97
N GLY A 137 5.76 -15.42 8.95
CA GLY A 137 4.30 -15.48 8.92
C GLY A 137 3.57 -14.23 9.42
N GLY A 138 3.94 -13.03 8.97
CA GLY A 138 2.99 -11.90 8.92
C GLY A 138 2.61 -11.25 10.26
N LYS A 139 3.47 -11.28 11.28
CA LYS A 139 3.18 -10.54 12.52
C LYS A 139 3.22 -9.03 12.25
N LEU A 140 2.13 -8.32 12.52
CA LEU A 140 2.16 -6.86 12.69
C LEU A 140 2.88 -6.54 14.00
N ASP A 141 4.20 -6.73 14.02
CA ASP A 141 5.00 -6.10 15.04
C ASP A 141 5.11 -4.62 14.66
N ALA A 142 4.35 -3.78 15.36
CA ALA A 142 4.36 -2.34 15.17
C ALA A 142 5.80 -1.82 15.20
N ASP A 143 6.66 -2.34 16.08
CA ASP A 143 8.06 -1.89 16.13
C ASP A 143 8.85 -2.33 14.89
N SER A 144 8.64 -3.54 14.36
CA SER A 144 9.28 -3.98 13.11
C SER A 144 8.81 -3.21 11.87
N ILE A 145 7.54 -2.81 11.82
CA ILE A 145 6.93 -2.12 10.67
C ILE A 145 7.16 -0.60 10.73
N THR A 146 7.36 -0.05 11.94
CA THR A 146 7.58 1.39 12.17
C THR A 146 9.04 1.74 12.48
N GLN A 147 9.96 0.78 12.40
CA GLN A 147 11.35 0.90 12.85
C GLN A 147 12.14 2.07 12.24
N ASN A 148 11.68 2.61 11.11
CA ASN A 148 12.30 3.71 10.37
C ASN A 148 11.31 4.85 10.04
N LEU A 149 10.26 4.99 10.84
CA LEU A 149 9.29 6.09 10.76
C LEU A 149 9.55 7.11 11.87
N ASP A 150 9.11 8.35 11.67
CA ASP A 150 9.09 9.34 12.75
C ASP A 150 8.11 8.94 13.86
N ASP A 151 8.33 9.47 15.07
CA ASP A 151 7.57 9.13 16.28
C ASP A 151 6.06 9.35 16.10
N LYS A 152 5.66 10.36 15.31
CA LYS A 152 4.25 10.65 15.07
C LYS A 152 3.61 9.57 14.21
N LYS A 153 4.22 9.22 13.08
CA LYS A 153 3.74 8.10 12.23
C LYS A 153 3.74 6.79 12.99
N LYS A 154 4.77 6.54 13.79
CA LYS A 154 4.88 5.33 14.62
C LYS A 154 3.70 5.21 15.60
N GLU A 155 3.35 6.30 16.28
CA GLU A 155 2.21 6.35 17.19
C GLU A 155 0.87 6.16 16.49
N GLU A 156 0.67 6.77 15.31
CA GLU A 156 -0.54 6.57 14.51
C GLU A 156 -0.68 5.13 14.01
N VAL A 157 0.42 4.50 13.56
CA VAL A 157 0.43 3.09 13.17
C VAL A 157 0.11 2.17 14.34
N LYS A 158 0.66 2.42 15.54
CA LYS A 158 0.32 1.66 16.76
C LYS A 158 -1.19 1.73 17.05
N LYS A 159 -1.78 2.92 17.01
CA LYS A 159 -3.23 3.10 17.19
C LYS A 159 -4.06 2.35 16.16
N ILE A 160 -3.64 2.31 14.90
CA ILE A 160 -4.34 1.55 13.86
C ILE A 160 -4.31 0.05 14.18
N ILE A 161 -3.16 -0.48 14.58
CA ILE A 161 -2.98 -1.90 14.93
C ILE A 161 -3.88 -2.26 16.12
N GLU A 162 -3.80 -1.49 17.21
CA GLU A 162 -4.59 -1.70 18.43
C GLU A 162 -6.10 -1.61 18.16
N SER A 163 -6.55 -0.57 17.46
CA SER A 163 -7.98 -0.37 17.15
C SER A 163 -8.54 -1.41 16.17
N SER A 164 -7.68 -2.02 15.35
CA SER A 164 -8.08 -3.10 14.46
C SER A 164 -8.18 -4.45 15.20
N GLY A 165 -7.81 -4.50 16.48
CA GLY A 165 -7.75 -5.73 17.28
C GLY A 165 -6.61 -6.66 16.84
N LEU A 166 -5.64 -6.12 16.11
CA LEU A 166 -4.48 -6.87 15.63
C LEU A 166 -3.47 -6.89 16.79
N SER A 167 -3.19 -8.08 17.31
CA SER A 167 -2.37 -8.27 18.51
C SER A 167 -1.30 -9.35 18.31
N GLY A 168 -1.09 -9.81 17.07
CA GLY A 168 -0.16 -10.91 16.78
C GLY A 168 0.03 -11.24 15.30
N LYS A 169 0.19 -12.54 15.00
CA LYS A 169 0.36 -13.10 13.65
C LYS A 169 -0.97 -13.04 12.89
N ASP A 170 -1.39 -11.83 12.55
CA ASP A 170 -2.72 -11.60 11.99
C ASP A 170 -2.68 -11.58 10.45
N PHE A 171 -1.57 -11.13 9.83
CA PHE A 171 -1.37 -11.38 8.40
C PHE A 171 -0.96 -12.83 8.16
N GLY A 172 -1.38 -13.36 7.02
CA GLY A 172 -1.01 -14.69 6.57
C GLY A 172 0.38 -14.75 5.95
N LYS A 173 0.51 -15.58 4.92
CA LYS A 173 1.79 -15.91 4.27
C LYS A 173 2.29 -14.68 3.49
N TYR A 174 3.55 -14.32 3.73
CA TYR A 174 4.29 -13.41 2.86
C TYR A 174 5.12 -14.22 1.87
N GLU A 175 5.09 -13.86 0.59
CA GLU A 175 5.84 -14.54 -0.44
C GLU A 175 6.46 -13.59 -1.45
N LYS A 176 7.53 -14.05 -2.09
CA LYS A 176 8.19 -13.37 -3.20
C LYS A 176 8.19 -14.30 -4.40
N TYR A 177 7.67 -13.83 -5.53
CA TYR A 177 7.65 -14.53 -6.79
C TYR A 177 8.56 -13.82 -7.79
N GLU A 178 9.50 -14.57 -8.37
CA GLU A 178 10.46 -14.06 -9.35
C GLU A 178 9.95 -14.26 -10.77
N LYS A 179 10.24 -13.32 -11.67
CA LYS A 179 9.85 -13.44 -13.08
C LYS A 179 10.53 -14.66 -13.72
N THR A 180 9.75 -15.46 -14.45
CA THR A 180 10.25 -16.60 -15.26
C THR A 180 10.69 -16.15 -16.65
#